data_AF-A0A3R7J8J9-F1
#
_entry.id   AF-A0A3R7J8J9-F1
#
_cell.length_a   1.000
_cell.length_b   1.000
_cell.length_c   1.000
_cell.angle_alpha   90.00
_cell.angle_beta   90.00
_cell.angle_gamma   90.00
#
_symmetry.space_group_name_H-M   'P 1'
#
loop_
_entity.id
_entity.type
_entity.pdbx_description
1 polymer ?
#
loop_
_entity_poly.entity_id
_entity_poly.type
_entity_poly.pdbx_seq_one_letter_code
_entity_poly.pdbx_strand_id
1 'polypeptide(L)'
;MADPITLAALSALALSEGVKFLYGQAGEVLRQRRERKAAAVELPTELFESSGGTLQPDLARADELEPELRQLRQSLSEYGQGVDEIDPQDGPTVELVHALRRTLETIYRRPIVFVGESKQDDGIDLTSDASVKEVRGYVAAVRARTIRSGSIKASLRADSVEQGGQAIGLDVGDIG
;
A
#
# COMPACT_ATOMS: atom_id res chain seq x y z
N MET A 1 -2.46 -0.93 1.86
CA MET A 1 -1.22 -1.17 1.08
C MET A 1 -1.57 -2.12 -0.03
N ALA A 2 -1.19 -1.90 -1.29
CA ALA A 2 -1.26 -2.99 -2.25
C ALA A 2 0.03 -3.79 -2.22
N ASP A 3 -0.11 -5.11 -2.24
CA ASP A 3 1.02 -6.00 -2.42
C ASP A 3 1.47 -5.99 -3.90
N PRO A 4 2.76 -6.25 -4.19
CA PRO A 4 3.20 -6.55 -5.55
C PRO A 4 2.38 -7.70 -6.18
N ILE A 5 1.86 -8.61 -5.35
CA ILE A 5 0.95 -9.70 -5.75
C ILE A 5 -0.38 -9.17 -6.33
N THR A 6 -0.90 -8.04 -5.85
CA THR A 6 -2.13 -7.42 -6.38
C THR A 6 -1.95 -6.78 -7.74
N LEU A 7 -0.76 -6.25 -8.05
CA LEU A 7 -0.44 -5.76 -9.41
C LEU A 7 -0.30 -6.91 -10.40
N ALA A 8 0.17 -8.08 -9.95
CA ALA A 8 0.25 -9.29 -10.77
C ALA A 8 -1.13 -9.87 -11.17
N ALA A 9 -2.20 -9.47 -10.47
CA ALA A 9 -3.57 -9.86 -10.79
C ALA A 9 -4.21 -9.00 -11.91
N LEU A 10 -3.57 -7.88 -12.29
CA LEU A 10 -4.01 -7.05 -13.40
C LEU A 10 -3.70 -7.72 -14.74
N SER A 11 -4.49 -7.43 -15.77
CA SER A 11 -4.10 -7.81 -17.14
C SER A 11 -2.77 -7.13 -17.51
N ALA A 12 -1.87 -7.85 -18.20
CA ALA A 12 -0.56 -7.32 -18.61
C ALA A 12 -0.67 -6.00 -19.40
N LEU A 13 -1.74 -5.84 -20.19
CA LEU A 13 -2.04 -4.62 -20.93
C LEU A 13 -2.40 -3.45 -19.99
N ALA A 14 -3.30 -3.66 -19.03
CA ALA A 14 -3.67 -2.63 -18.05
C ALA A 14 -2.49 -2.22 -17.16
N LEU A 15 -1.65 -3.19 -16.77
CA LEU A 15 -0.43 -2.93 -16.01
C LEU A 15 0.56 -2.09 -16.83
N SER A 16 0.83 -2.48 -18.08
CA SER A 16 1.74 -1.74 -18.97
C SER A 16 1.27 -0.31 -19.21
N GLU A 17 -0.01 -0.09 -19.53
CA GLU A 17 -0.56 1.24 -19.74
C GLU A 17 -0.58 2.10 -18.47
N GLY A 18 -0.91 1.50 -17.31
CA GLY A 18 -0.85 2.24 -16.06
C GLY A 18 0.57 2.58 -15.63
N VAL A 19 1.57 1.76 -15.94
CA VAL A 19 2.97 2.12 -15.66
C VAL A 19 3.47 3.23 -16.56
N LYS A 20 3.11 3.23 -17.85
CA LYS A 20 3.37 4.38 -18.73
C LYS A 20 2.76 5.65 -18.18
N PHE A 21 1.52 5.57 -17.67
CA PHE A 21 0.87 6.70 -17.02
C PHE A 21 1.63 7.19 -15.78
N LEU A 22 1.98 6.29 -14.85
CA LEU A 22 2.74 6.63 -13.63
C LEU A 22 4.11 7.24 -13.97
N TYR A 23 4.81 6.67 -14.95
CA TYR A 23 6.08 7.20 -15.46
C TYR A 23 5.92 8.62 -16.02
N GLY A 24 4.85 8.86 -16.78
CA GLY A 24 4.48 10.18 -17.29
C GLY A 24 4.22 11.17 -16.17
N GLN A 25 3.43 10.78 -15.17
CA GLN A 25 3.13 11.62 -14.00
C GLN A 25 4.38 11.98 -13.19
N ALA A 26 5.32 11.05 -13.03
CA ALA A 26 6.60 11.35 -12.38
C ALA A 26 7.39 12.44 -13.13
N GLY A 27 7.37 12.41 -14.47
CA GLY A 27 7.94 13.47 -15.30
C GLY A 27 7.23 14.82 -15.10
N GLU A 28 5.90 14.81 -15.07
CA GLU A 28 5.10 16.00 -14.87
C GLU A 28 5.30 16.62 -13.50
N VAL A 29 5.36 15.82 -12.43
CA VAL A 29 5.68 16.30 -11.07
C VAL A 29 7.05 16.97 -11.04
N LEU A 30 8.07 16.36 -11.63
CA LEU A 30 9.43 16.94 -11.70
C LEU A 30 9.43 18.27 -12.49
N ARG A 31 8.64 18.36 -13.56
CA ARG A 31 8.48 19.58 -14.37
C ARG A 31 7.78 20.69 -13.58
N GLN A 32 6.64 20.38 -12.97
CA GLN A 32 5.84 21.31 -12.16
C GLN A 32 6.61 21.84 -10.94
N ARG A 33 7.40 20.97 -10.29
CA ARG A 33 8.30 21.36 -9.21
C ARG A 33 9.33 22.39 -9.69
N ARG A 34 10.00 22.13 -10.83
CA ARG A 34 10.98 23.07 -11.42
C ARG A 34 10.35 24.41 -11.78
N GLU A 35 9.12 24.38 -12.29
CA GLU A 35 8.35 25.58 -12.66
C GLU A 35 7.65 26.25 -11.47
N ARG A 36 7.71 25.65 -10.27
CA ARG A 36 6.97 26.05 -9.06
C ARG A 36 5.47 26.27 -9.32
N LYS A 37 4.89 25.45 -10.19
CA LYS A 37 3.51 25.56 -10.64
C LYS A 37 2.84 24.19 -10.63
N ALA A 38 2.02 23.96 -9.61
CA ALA A 38 1.19 22.75 -9.53
C ALA A 38 0.04 22.83 -10.54
N ALA A 39 -0.18 21.74 -11.26
CA ALA A 39 -1.32 21.54 -12.13
C ALA A 39 -2.05 20.27 -11.71
N ALA A 40 -3.38 20.34 -11.72
CA ALA A 40 -4.21 19.20 -11.39
C ALA A 40 -4.24 18.21 -12.56
N VAL A 41 -4.30 16.92 -12.26
CA VAL A 41 -4.38 15.83 -13.24
C VAL A 41 -5.56 14.92 -12.94
N GLU A 42 -6.22 14.45 -13.99
CA GLU A 42 -7.27 13.44 -13.90
C GLU A 42 -6.66 12.05 -14.09
N LEU A 43 -7.07 11.10 -13.26
CA LEU A 43 -6.71 9.71 -13.44
C LEU A 43 -7.61 9.09 -14.53
N PRO A 44 -7.04 8.41 -15.55
CA PRO A 44 -7.81 7.66 -16.52
C PRO A 44 -8.66 6.60 -15.85
N THR A 45 -9.98 6.68 -16.01
CA THR A 45 -10.95 5.80 -15.33
C THR A 45 -10.92 4.35 -15.82
N GLU A 46 -10.32 4.12 -16.99
CA GLU A 46 -10.12 2.80 -17.57
C GLU A 46 -8.98 2.05 -16.86
N LEU A 47 -8.04 2.79 -16.27
CA LEU A 47 -6.83 2.24 -15.64
C LEU A 47 -6.90 2.30 -14.12
N PHE A 48 -7.51 3.36 -13.56
CA PHE A 48 -7.55 3.62 -12.14
C PHE A 48 -8.96 3.84 -11.62
N GLU A 49 -9.22 3.42 -10.38
CA GLU A 49 -10.44 3.75 -9.70
C GLU A 49 -10.57 5.26 -9.50
N SER A 50 -11.72 5.81 -9.88
CA SER A 50 -12.02 7.21 -9.63
C SER A 50 -12.26 7.41 -8.14
N SER A 51 -11.28 7.98 -7.43
CA SER A 51 -11.44 8.38 -6.04
C SER A 51 -12.12 9.76 -5.90
N GLY A 52 -12.68 10.30 -6.98
CA GLY A 52 -13.39 11.59 -7.03
C GLY A 52 -12.46 12.80 -7.12
N GLY A 53 -12.52 13.53 -8.23
CA GLY A 53 -11.78 14.78 -8.44
C GLY A 53 -10.34 14.61 -8.96
N THR A 54 -9.70 15.74 -9.25
CA THR A 54 -8.34 15.81 -9.78
C THR A 54 -7.28 15.61 -8.69
N LEU A 55 -6.14 15.01 -9.04
CA LEU A 55 -4.95 14.96 -8.20
C LEU A 55 -4.13 16.23 -8.40
N GLN A 56 -3.75 16.90 -7.32
CA GLN A 56 -2.86 18.06 -7.39
C GLN A 56 -1.61 17.78 -6.55
N PRO A 57 -0.40 17.94 -7.11
CA PRO A 57 0.80 17.57 -6.38
C PRO A 57 1.13 18.60 -5.31
N ASP A 58 1.54 18.11 -4.14
CA ASP A 58 2.20 18.91 -3.12
C ASP A 58 3.66 19.15 -3.52
N LEU A 59 3.97 20.38 -3.92
CA LEU A 59 5.32 20.73 -4.37
C LEU A 59 6.38 20.67 -3.26
N ALA A 60 6.00 20.85 -1.99
CA ALA A 60 6.94 20.71 -0.89
C ALA A 60 7.34 19.24 -0.74
N ARG A 61 6.36 18.33 -0.82
CA ARG A 61 6.62 16.89 -0.77
C ARG A 61 7.37 16.39 -2.01
N ALA A 62 7.07 16.98 -3.18
CA ALA A 62 7.81 16.72 -4.41
C ALA A 62 9.27 17.21 -4.34
N ASP A 63 9.56 18.30 -3.63
CA ASP A 63 10.93 18.76 -3.38
C ASP A 63 11.69 17.76 -2.48
N GLU A 64 11.04 17.24 -1.43
CA GLU A 64 11.64 16.25 -0.52
C GLU A 64 11.93 14.91 -1.19
N LEU A 65 11.00 14.43 -2.03
CA LEU A 65 11.07 13.12 -2.69
C LEU A 65 11.72 13.17 -4.08
N GLU A 66 12.28 14.31 -4.49
CA GLU A 66 12.82 14.46 -5.84
C GLU A 66 13.92 13.45 -6.20
N PRO A 67 14.93 13.19 -5.34
CA PRO A 67 16.00 12.25 -5.68
C PRO A 67 15.46 10.83 -5.92
N GLU A 68 14.55 10.39 -5.06
CA GLU A 68 13.88 9.08 -5.15
C GLU A 68 13.03 8.98 -6.42
N LEU A 69 12.21 10.00 -6.68
CA LEU A 69 11.35 10.05 -7.87
C LEU A 69 12.16 10.02 -9.18
N ARG A 70 13.32 10.68 -9.22
CA ARG A 70 14.24 10.60 -10.37
C ARG A 70 14.83 9.21 -10.54
N GLN A 71 15.28 8.60 -9.45
CA GLN A 71 15.87 7.26 -9.48
C GLN A 71 14.84 6.23 -9.98
N LEU A 72 13.64 6.23 -9.40
CA LEU A 72 12.56 5.32 -9.80
C LEU A 72 12.16 5.52 -11.26
N ARG A 73 12.04 6.78 -11.71
CA ARG A 73 11.75 7.09 -13.11
C ARG A 73 12.86 6.61 -14.05
N GLN A 74 14.13 6.71 -13.65
CA GLN A 74 15.25 6.21 -14.45
C GLN A 74 15.21 4.67 -14.55
N SER A 75 14.99 3.98 -13.42
CA SER A 75 14.89 2.51 -13.38
C SER A 75 13.74 1.96 -14.20
N LEU A 76 12.66 2.73 -14.37
CA LEU A 76 11.48 2.35 -15.15
C LEU A 76 11.47 2.93 -16.57
N SER A 77 12.60 3.43 -17.07
CA SER A 77 12.62 4.19 -18.34
C SER A 77 12.28 3.36 -19.58
N GLU A 78 12.79 2.13 -19.71
CA GLU A 78 12.50 1.22 -20.83
C GLU A 78 11.00 0.87 -20.88
N TYR A 79 10.41 0.53 -19.73
CA TYR A 79 8.98 0.22 -19.62
C TYR A 79 8.08 1.44 -19.84
N GLY A 80 8.43 2.57 -19.22
CA GLY A 80 7.66 3.81 -19.33
C GLY A 80 7.66 4.42 -20.72
N GLN A 81 8.68 4.12 -21.54
CA GLN A 81 8.74 4.50 -22.95
C GLN A 81 8.12 3.45 -23.88
N GLY A 82 7.70 2.30 -23.35
CA GLY A 82 7.13 1.19 -24.11
C GLY A 82 8.13 0.46 -24.99
N VAL A 83 9.42 0.48 -24.62
CA VAL A 83 10.47 -0.34 -25.25
C VAL A 83 10.31 -1.78 -24.80
N ASP A 84 10.20 -1.98 -23.49
CA ASP A 84 9.97 -3.28 -22.87
C ASP A 84 8.54 -3.39 -22.35
N GLU A 85 7.96 -4.59 -22.46
CA GLU A 85 6.69 -4.92 -21.82
C GLU A 85 6.91 -5.32 -20.36
N ILE A 86 5.92 -5.05 -19.51
CA ILE A 86 5.99 -5.39 -18.09
C ILE A 86 5.47 -6.80 -17.89
N ASP A 87 6.33 -7.68 -17.39
CA ASP A 87 5.94 -9.00 -16.93
C ASP A 87 5.41 -8.91 -15.48
N PRO A 88 4.12 -9.20 -15.23
CA PRO A 88 3.56 -9.23 -13.87
C PRO A 88 4.19 -10.29 -12.96
N GLN A 89 4.95 -11.25 -13.50
CA GLN A 89 5.67 -12.26 -12.72
C GLN A 89 7.11 -11.82 -12.37
N ASP A 90 7.59 -10.72 -12.94
CA ASP A 90 8.91 -10.15 -12.61
C ASP A 90 8.82 -9.32 -11.33
N GLY A 91 8.94 -10.00 -10.19
CA GLY A 91 8.87 -9.41 -8.85
C GLY A 91 9.67 -8.10 -8.70
N PRO A 92 10.97 -8.06 -9.07
CA PRO A 92 11.77 -6.83 -9.06
C PRO A 92 11.15 -5.66 -9.83
N THR A 93 10.64 -5.88 -11.05
CA THR A 93 10.01 -4.81 -11.84
C THR A 93 8.69 -4.36 -11.21
N VAL A 94 7.88 -5.30 -10.71
CA VAL A 94 6.64 -4.98 -10.00
C VAL A 94 6.91 -4.16 -8.72
N GLU A 95 7.97 -4.46 -7.98
CA GLU A 95 8.39 -3.68 -6.81
C GLU A 95 8.77 -2.25 -7.17
N LEU A 96 9.49 -2.04 -8.29
CA LEU A 96 9.85 -0.71 -8.77
C LEU A 96 8.60 0.10 -9.15
N VAL A 97 7.65 -0.51 -9.87
CA VAL A 97 6.36 0.10 -10.23
C VAL A 97 5.60 0.50 -8.97
N HIS A 98 5.54 -0.41 -8.01
CA HIS A 98 4.84 -0.19 -6.75
C HIS A 98 5.51 0.92 -5.92
N ALA A 99 6.83 0.97 -5.87
CA ALA A 99 7.58 2.06 -5.23
C ALA A 99 7.26 3.41 -5.89
N LEU A 100 7.31 3.49 -7.23
CA LEU A 100 6.96 4.70 -7.98
C LEU A 100 5.54 5.19 -7.66
N ARG A 101 4.57 4.27 -7.65
CA ARG A 101 3.19 4.58 -7.30
C ARG A 101 3.09 5.18 -5.89
N ARG A 102 3.72 4.57 -4.88
CA ARG A 102 3.70 5.09 -3.49
C ARG A 102 4.34 6.46 -3.35
N THR A 103 5.45 6.71 -4.04
CA THR A 103 6.08 8.02 -4.06
C THR A 103 5.12 9.06 -4.65
N LEU A 104 4.41 8.74 -5.74
CA LEU A 104 3.39 9.60 -6.34
C LEU A 104 2.19 9.81 -5.42
N GLU A 105 1.64 8.76 -4.80
CA GLU A 105 0.54 8.84 -3.84
C GLU A 105 0.89 9.76 -2.65
N THR A 106 2.15 9.70 -2.20
CA THR A 106 2.66 10.57 -1.14
C THR A 106 2.69 12.03 -1.58
N ILE A 107 3.08 12.30 -2.83
CA ILE A 107 3.11 13.65 -3.41
C ILE A 107 1.69 14.19 -3.66
N TYR A 108 0.78 13.36 -4.15
CA TYR A 108 -0.61 13.73 -4.40
C TYR A 108 -1.50 13.67 -3.15
N ARG A 109 -0.99 13.11 -2.04
CA ARG A 109 -1.69 12.86 -0.77
C ARG A 109 -2.98 12.05 -0.94
N ARG A 110 -3.01 11.19 -1.95
CA ARG A 110 -4.18 10.41 -2.34
C ARG A 110 -3.75 9.06 -2.90
N PRO A 111 -4.54 7.99 -2.66
CA PRO A 111 -4.26 6.69 -3.23
C PRO A 111 -4.49 6.70 -4.75
N ILE A 112 -3.66 5.96 -5.48
CA ILE A 112 -3.76 5.68 -6.91
C ILE A 112 -4.00 4.17 -7.01
N VAL A 113 -5.26 3.79 -7.17
CA VAL A 113 -5.71 2.39 -7.17
C VAL A 113 -6.05 1.99 -8.59
N PHE A 114 -5.51 0.88 -9.07
CA PHE A 114 -5.81 0.32 -10.37
C PHE A 114 -7.21 -0.30 -10.40
N VAL A 115 -7.88 -0.25 -11.55
CA VAL A 115 -9.15 -0.95 -11.74
C VAL A 115 -8.93 -2.46 -11.62
N GLY A 116 -9.70 -3.11 -10.73
CA GLY A 116 -9.57 -4.55 -10.47
C GLY A 116 -8.47 -4.90 -9.46
N GLU A 117 -7.73 -3.92 -8.95
CA GLU A 117 -6.91 -4.10 -7.75
C GLU A 117 -7.87 -4.30 -6.57
N SER A 118 -7.79 -5.45 -5.90
CA SER A 118 -8.54 -5.66 -4.67
C SER A 118 -8.19 -4.54 -3.69
N LYS A 119 -9.16 -3.69 -3.34
CA LYS A 119 -9.03 -2.76 -2.22
C LYS A 119 -8.68 -3.57 -0.98
N GLN A 120 -7.39 -3.64 -0.65
CA GLN A 120 -6.99 -4.15 0.63
C GLN A 120 -7.35 -3.07 1.64
N ASP A 121 -8.35 -3.36 2.46
CA ASP A 121 -8.55 -2.71 3.75
C ASP A 121 -7.15 -2.55 4.38
N ASP A 122 -6.80 -1.35 4.83
CA ASP A 122 -5.50 -1.02 5.46
C ASP A 122 -5.31 -1.71 6.83
N GLY A 123 -5.82 -2.92 6.95
CA GLY A 123 -5.99 -3.67 8.16
C GLY A 123 -4.91 -4.70 8.38
N ILE A 124 -4.59 -4.90 9.65
CA ILE A 124 -3.62 -5.90 10.09
C ILE A 124 -4.19 -7.29 9.80
N ASP A 125 -3.47 -8.17 9.10
CA ASP A 125 -3.76 -9.61 9.06
C ASP A 125 -2.79 -10.34 9.99
N LEU A 126 -3.27 -10.76 11.17
CA LEU A 126 -2.47 -11.35 12.24
C LEU A 126 -3.06 -12.69 12.69
N THR A 127 -2.29 -13.77 12.55
CA THR A 127 -2.60 -15.06 13.17
C THR A 127 -1.65 -15.33 14.33
N SER A 128 -2.20 -15.63 15.52
CA SER A 128 -1.43 -15.93 16.74
C SER A 128 -1.96 -17.19 17.42
N ASP A 129 -1.06 -18.11 17.76
CA ASP A 129 -1.36 -19.30 18.54
C ASP A 129 -0.50 -19.29 19.82
N ALA A 130 -1.13 -19.15 20.98
CA ALA A 130 -0.46 -19.17 22.27
C ALA A 130 -0.91 -20.39 23.08
N SER A 131 0.05 -21.07 23.71
CA SER A 131 -0.23 -22.17 24.65
C SER A 131 0.48 -21.95 25.97
N VAL A 132 -0.25 -22.08 27.07
CA VAL A 132 0.24 -21.82 28.43
C VAL A 132 -0.27 -22.91 29.36
N LYS A 133 0.61 -23.45 30.21
CA LYS A 133 0.22 -24.53 31.13
C LYS A 133 -0.61 -24.04 32.31
N GLU A 134 -0.25 -22.90 32.89
CA GLU A 134 -0.88 -22.39 34.10
C GLU A 134 -0.97 -20.85 34.05
N VAL A 135 -2.15 -20.31 34.34
CA VAL A 135 -2.42 -18.87 34.35
C VAL A 135 -2.85 -18.45 35.76
N ARG A 136 -1.95 -17.76 36.47
CA ARG A 136 -2.18 -17.20 37.82
C ARG A 136 -2.56 -15.72 37.83
N GLY A 137 -2.46 -15.07 36.68
CA GLY A 137 -2.69 -13.65 36.51
C GLY A 137 -3.30 -13.41 35.15
N TYR A 138 -2.75 -12.51 34.37
CA TYR A 138 -3.30 -12.17 33.06
C TYR A 138 -2.43 -12.73 31.93
N VAL A 139 -3.05 -13.35 30.94
CA VAL A 139 -2.42 -13.68 29.66
C VAL A 139 -3.35 -13.35 28.49
N ALA A 140 -2.79 -12.75 27.45
CA ALA A 140 -3.46 -12.56 26.18
C ALA A 140 -2.60 -13.03 25.02
N ALA A 141 -3.20 -13.72 24.04
CA ALA A 141 -2.48 -14.13 22.83
C ALA A 141 -2.20 -12.94 21.90
N VAL A 142 -3.11 -11.95 21.89
CA VAL A 142 -2.92 -10.66 21.24
C VAL A 142 -3.54 -9.57 22.12
N ARG A 143 -2.81 -8.48 22.35
CA ARG A 143 -3.32 -7.28 23.02
C ARG A 143 -3.13 -6.06 22.14
N ALA A 144 -4.23 -5.42 21.73
CA ALA A 144 -4.22 -4.21 20.93
C ALA A 144 -4.99 -3.08 21.63
N ARG A 145 -4.52 -1.84 21.49
CA ARG A 145 -5.24 -0.67 22.03
C ARG A 145 -6.37 -0.21 21.11
N THR A 146 -6.12 -0.24 19.80
CA THR A 146 -7.09 0.15 18.77
C THR A 146 -6.86 -0.72 17.55
N ILE A 147 -7.95 -1.24 16.95
CA ILE A 147 -7.94 -1.87 15.63
C ILE A 147 -8.81 -1.00 14.72
N ARG A 148 -8.24 -0.56 13.60
CA ARG A 148 -8.93 0.31 12.62
C ARG A 148 -9.47 -0.42 11.39
N SER A 149 -8.89 -1.58 11.11
CA SER A 149 -9.27 -2.50 10.03
C SER A 149 -8.40 -3.74 10.15
N GLY A 150 -8.83 -4.85 9.53
CA GLY A 150 -8.01 -6.06 9.38
C GLY A 150 -8.67 -7.35 9.89
N SER A 151 -7.92 -8.44 9.77
CA SER A 151 -8.30 -9.78 10.21
C SER A 151 -7.35 -10.21 11.33
N ILE A 152 -7.88 -10.48 12.53
CA ILE A 152 -7.09 -11.06 13.61
C ILE A 152 -7.67 -12.42 13.98
N LYS A 153 -6.84 -13.45 13.85
CA LYS A 153 -7.16 -14.80 14.31
C LYS A 153 -6.23 -15.15 15.47
N ALA A 154 -6.75 -15.10 16.69
CA ALA A 154 -5.99 -15.42 17.89
C ALA A 154 -6.55 -16.67 18.57
N SER A 155 -5.71 -17.69 18.75
CA SER A 155 -6.00 -18.88 19.53
C SER A 155 -5.18 -18.85 20.82
N LEU A 156 -5.84 -19.05 21.96
CA LEU A 156 -5.16 -19.24 23.25
C LEU A 156 -5.60 -20.57 23.86
N ARG A 157 -4.65 -21.41 24.23
CA ARG A 157 -4.87 -22.63 24.99
C ARG A 157 -4.24 -22.50 26.37
N ALA A 158 -5.04 -22.61 27.42
CA ALA A 158 -4.57 -22.70 28.79
C ALA A 158 -4.96 -24.06 29.39
N ASP A 159 -4.00 -24.78 29.99
CA ASP A 159 -4.31 -26.08 30.63
C ASP A 159 -4.95 -25.89 32.01
N SER A 160 -4.58 -24.82 32.73
CA SER A 160 -5.10 -24.44 34.05
C SER A 160 -5.19 -22.92 34.19
N VAL A 161 -6.31 -22.41 34.69
CA VAL A 161 -6.49 -21.00 35.07
C VAL A 161 -6.89 -20.97 36.54
N GLU A 162 -6.02 -20.38 37.36
CA GLU A 162 -6.18 -20.29 38.81
C GLU A 162 -7.20 -19.22 39.21
N GLN A 163 -7.65 -19.23 40.47
CA GLN A 163 -8.63 -18.26 40.96
C GLN A 163 -8.08 -16.83 40.85
N GLY A 164 -8.73 -15.99 40.04
CA GLY A 164 -8.28 -14.62 39.73
C GLY A 164 -7.43 -14.51 38.45
N GLY A 165 -7.11 -15.63 37.79
CA GLY A 165 -6.46 -15.67 36.49
C GLY A 165 -7.41 -15.34 35.33
N GLN A 166 -6.85 -14.79 34.25
CA GLN A 166 -7.54 -14.42 33.02
C GLN A 166 -6.73 -14.87 31.81
N ALA A 167 -7.38 -15.60 30.91
CA ALA A 167 -6.82 -16.09 29.66
C ALA A 167 -7.68 -15.58 28.50
N ILE A 168 -7.13 -14.66 27.70
CA ILE A 168 -7.88 -13.96 26.65
C ILE A 168 -7.22 -14.20 25.29
N GLY A 169 -7.96 -14.68 24.30
CA GLY A 169 -7.43 -14.84 22.93
C GLY A 169 -7.04 -13.48 22.33
N LEU A 170 -7.97 -12.54 22.36
CA LEU A 170 -7.81 -11.20 21.82
C LEU A 170 -8.35 -10.16 22.81
N ASP A 171 -7.47 -9.29 23.32
CA ASP A 171 -7.83 -8.17 24.20
C ASP A 171 -7.68 -6.85 23.43
N VAL A 172 -8.81 -6.17 23.18
CA VAL A 172 -8.87 -4.96 22.35
C VAL A 172 -9.63 -3.87 23.09
N GLY A 173 -9.02 -2.68 23.16
CA GLY A 173 -9.61 -1.51 23.80
C GLY A 173 -10.69 -0.81 22.97
N ASP A 174 -10.44 -0.61 21.68
CA ASP A 174 -11.33 0.11 20.77
C ASP A 174 -11.29 -0.51 19.35
N ILE A 175 -12.46 -0.60 18.73
CA ILE A 175 -12.64 -1.09 17.36
C ILE A 175 -13.40 -0.01 16.60
N GLY A 176 -12.75 0.55 15.56
CA GLY A 176 -13.28 1.62 14.74
C GLY A 176 -13.15 1.32 13.26
#